data_AF-A0A1C5W1V6-F1
#
_entry.id   AF-A0A1C5W1V6-F1
#
_cell.length_a   1.000
_cell.length_b   1.000
_cell.length_c   1.000
_cell.angle_alpha   90.00
_cell.angle_beta   90.00
_cell.angle_gamma   90.00
#
_symmetry.space_group_name_H-M   'P 1'
#
loop_
_entity.id
_entity.type
_entity.pdbx_description
1 polymer ?
#
loop_
_entity_poly.entity_id
_entity_poly.type
_entity_poly.pdbx_seq_one_letter_code
_entity_poly.pdbx_strand_id
1 'polypeptide(L)' 'MSKKRAPRRSLDEWMELVTECRQSGLTDAAWCNEHGISPSCFYNAVTRLRKKACQIPDPVGKPALLILHPINRM' A
#
# COMPACT_ATOMS: atom_id res chain seq x y z
N MET A 1 15.21 -27.37 -5.25
CA MET A 1 13.76 -27.34 -4.97
C MET A 1 13.23 -25.91 -5.15
N SER A 2 12.74 -25.57 -6.34
CA SER A 2 12.13 -24.26 -6.58
C SER A 2 10.70 -24.29 -6.02
N LYS A 3 10.53 -23.86 -4.76
CA LYS A 3 9.20 -23.72 -4.14
C LYS A 3 8.41 -22.75 -5.00
N LYS A 4 7.46 -23.26 -5.79
CA LYS A 4 6.55 -22.45 -6.60
C LYS A 4 5.82 -21.53 -5.62
N ARG A 5 6.24 -20.27 -5.59
CA ARG A 5 5.72 -19.22 -4.71
C ARG A 5 4.22 -19.13 -4.93
N ALA A 6 3.41 -19.30 -3.89
CA ALA A 6 1.97 -19.20 -4.02
C ALA A 6 1.56 -17.83 -4.57
N PRO A 7 0.87 -17.75 -5.72
CA PRO A 7 0.07 -16.61 -6.10
C PRO A 7 -1.38 -17.13 -6.14
N ARG A 8 -1.90 -17.62 -5.01
CA ARG A 8 -3.27 -18.14 -5.00
C ARG A 8 -4.31 -17.05 -4.77
N ARG A 9 -3.89 -15.95 -4.13
CA ARG A 9 -4.76 -14.83 -3.81
C ARG A 9 -4.57 -13.66 -4.77
N SER A 10 -5.68 -13.11 -5.25
CA SER A 10 -5.70 -11.90 -6.07
C SER A 10 -5.30 -10.67 -5.23
N LEU A 11 -5.09 -9.53 -5.90
CA LEU A 11 -4.83 -8.29 -5.17
C LEU A 11 -6.05 -7.88 -4.32
N ASP A 12 -7.25 -8.08 -4.86
CA ASP A 12 -8.52 -7.71 -4.22
C ASP A 12 -8.77 -8.58 -2.99
N GLU A 13 -8.50 -9.89 -3.07
CA GLU A 13 -8.59 -10.79 -1.92
C GLU A 13 -7.60 -10.38 -0.81
N TRP A 14 -6.40 -9.90 -1.17
CA TRP A 14 -5.48 -9.34 -0.18
C TRP A 14 -5.99 -8.02 0.43
N MET A 15 -6.74 -7.21 -0.33
CA MET A 15 -7.36 -5.99 0.19
C MET A 15 -8.44 -6.31 1.21
N GLU A 16 -9.28 -7.31 0.95
CA GLU A 16 -10.30 -7.79 1.89
C GLU A 16 -9.65 -8.28 3.19
N LEU A 17 -8.64 -9.16 3.08
CA LEU A 17 -7.93 -9.69 4.24
C LEU A 17 -7.23 -8.59 5.07
N VAL A 18 -6.63 -7.61 4.42
CA VAL A 18 -6.02 -6.47 5.14
C VAL A 18 -7.09 -5.63 5.82
N THR A 19 -8.25 -5.44 5.18
CA THR A 19 -9.38 -4.71 5.76
C THR A 19 -9.94 -5.44 6.98
N GLU A 20 -10.16 -6.75 6.89
CA GLU A 20 -10.58 -7.59 8.01
C GLU A 20 -9.56 -7.54 9.16
N CYS A 21 -8.26 -7.66 8.86
CA CYS A 21 -7.20 -7.54 9.87
C CYS A 21 -7.30 -6.19 10.61
N ARG A 22 -7.51 -5.08 9.90
CA ARG A 22 -7.63 -3.75 10.51
C ARG A 22 -8.93 -3.58 11.30
N GLN A 23 -10.02 -4.21 10.87
CA GLN A 23 -11.31 -4.18 11.56
C GLN A 23 -11.36 -5.12 12.77
N SER A 24 -10.55 -6.17 12.79
CA SER A 24 -10.51 -7.15 13.89
C SER A 24 -10.07 -6.55 15.23
N GLY A 25 -9.35 -5.43 15.21
CA GLY A 25 -8.74 -4.84 16.40
C GLY A 25 -7.57 -5.65 16.98
N LEU A 26 -7.21 -6.77 16.35
CA LEU A 26 -6.05 -7.58 16.71
C LEU A 26 -4.75 -6.97 16.17
N THR A 27 -3.63 -7.36 16.76
CA THR A 27 -2.32 -7.08 16.15
C THR A 27 -2.17 -7.91 14.87
N ASP A 28 -1.49 -7.37 13.86
CA ASP A 28 -1.24 -8.04 12.59
C ASP A 28 -0.70 -9.47 12.79
N ALA A 29 0.17 -9.69 13.79
CA ALA A 29 0.74 -10.99 14.11
C ALA A 29 -0.29 -11.98 14.68
N ALA A 30 -1.16 -11.54 15.59
CA ALA A 30 -2.21 -12.39 16.17
C ALA A 30 -3.26 -12.77 15.12
N TRP A 31 -3.70 -11.80 14.32
CA TRP A 31 -4.64 -12.04 13.22
C TRP A 31 -4.06 -13.00 12.18
N CYS A 32 -2.79 -12.81 11.81
CA CYS A 32 -2.07 -13.73 10.92
C CYS A 32 -2.03 -15.16 11.48
N ASN A 33 -1.80 -15.33 12.78
CA ASN A 33 -1.77 -16.64 13.42
C ASN A 33 -3.15 -17.34 13.38
N GLU A 34 -4.23 -16.61 13.67
CA GLU A 34 -5.61 -17.15 13.61
C GLU A 34 -6.04 -17.53 12.20
N HIS A 35 -5.67 -16.70 11.21
CA HIS A 35 -6.03 -16.92 9.80
C HIS A 35 -5.05 -17.85 9.04
N GLY A 36 -4.06 -18.43 9.73
CA GLY A 36 -3.07 -19.33 9.15
C GLY A 36 -2.17 -18.66 8.10
N ILE A 37 -1.98 -17.35 8.20
CA ILE A 37 -1.15 -16.56 7.29
C ILE A 37 0.21 -16.33 7.95
N SER A 38 1.29 -16.60 7.22
CA SER A 38 2.62 -16.22 7.71
C SER A 38 2.73 -14.69 7.73
N PRO A 39 3.22 -14.07 8.84
CA PRO A 39 3.41 -12.63 8.93
C PRO A 39 4.24 -12.05 7.77
N SER A 40 5.26 -12.80 7.31
CA SER A 40 6.09 -12.40 6.16
C SER A 40 5.28 -12.31 4.86
N CYS A 41 4.31 -13.21 4.66
CA CYS A 41 3.43 -13.18 3.50
C CYS A 41 2.49 -11.97 3.56
N PHE A 42 1.95 -11.69 4.74
CA PHE A 42 1.07 -10.55 4.99
C PHE A 42 1.77 -9.22 4.71
N TYR A 43 2.94 -8.97 5.28
CA TYR A 43 3.66 -7.70 5.06
C TYR A 43 4.13 -7.53 3.61
N ASN A 44 4.48 -8.63 2.93
CA ASN A 44 4.79 -8.59 1.50
C ASN A 44 3.54 -8.20 0.68
N ALA A 45 2.37 -8.73 1.01
CA ALA A 45 1.11 -8.37 0.35
C ALA A 45 0.75 -6.90 0.60
N VAL A 46 0.81 -6.42 1.85
CA VAL A 46 0.58 -5.01 2.21
C VAL A 46 1.54 -4.08 1.46
N THR A 47 2.81 -4.44 1.34
CA THR A 47 3.80 -3.64 0.60
C THR A 47 3.44 -3.55 -0.89
N ARG A 48 3.00 -4.66 -1.51
CA ARG A 48 2.56 -4.68 -2.91
C ARG A 48 1.29 -3.85 -3.11
N LEU A 49 0.34 -3.93 -2.18
CA LEU A 49 -0.87 -3.11 -2.18
C LEU A 49 -0.55 -1.62 -2.12
N ARG A 50 0.32 -1.20 -1.19
CA ARG A 50 0.77 0.19 -1.08
C ARG A 50 1.44 0.68 -2.36
N LYS A 51 2.34 -0.10 -2.95
CA LYS A 51 2.97 0.25 -4.23
C LYS A 51 1.97 0.43 -5.37
N LYS A 52 0.88 -0.33 -5.38
CA LYS A 52 -0.18 -0.18 -6.38
C LYS A 52 -1.08 1.02 -6.10
N ALA A 53 -1.46 1.25 -4.85
CA ALA A 53 -2.29 2.38 -4.45
C ALA A 53 -1.57 3.73 -4.59
N CYS A 54 -0.25 3.78 -4.36
CA CYS A 54 0.56 4.98 -4.46
C CYS A 54 1.12 5.23 -5.88
N GLN A 55 0.61 4.55 -6.92
CA GLN A 55 0.85 5.00 -8.30
C GLN A 55 0.07 6.30 -8.51
N ILE A 56 0.67 7.42 -8.11
CA ILE A 56 0.20 8.75 -8.46
C ILE A 56 0.41 8.87 -9.98
N PRO A 57 -0.64 9.08 -10.79
CA PRO A 57 -0.44 9.38 -12.20
C PRO A 57 0.44 10.63 -12.31
N ASP A 58 1.40 10.64 -13.25
CA ASP A 58 2.22 11.83 -13.50
C ASP A 58 1.33 13.08 -13.54
N PRO A 59 1.71 14.18 -12.88
CA PRO A 59 0.89 15.38 -12.85
C PRO A 59 0.60 15.81 -14.28
N VAL A 60 -0.66 15.64 -14.71
CA VAL A 60 -1.12 16.16 -15.99
C VAL A 60 -1.17 17.68 -15.82
N GLY A 61 -0.23 18.36 -16.46
CA GLY A 61 -0.11 19.81 -16.39
C GLY A 61 1.00 20.27 -15.46
N LYS A 62 2.12 20.64 -16.08
CA LYS A 62 2.98 21.69 -15.55
C LYS A 62 2.21 23.02 -15.70
N PRO A 63 1.88 23.75 -14.63
CA PRO A 63 1.93 25.19 -14.70
C PRO A 63 3.37 25.58 -14.36
N ALA A 64 4.18 25.76 -15.41
CA ALA A 64 5.31 26.66 -15.30
C ALA A 64 4.74 28.03 -14.90
N LEU A 65 5.00 28.48 -13.69
CA LEU A 65 5.75 29.70 -13.40
C LEU A 65 5.55 30.07 -11.92
N LEU A 66 6.59 29.83 -11.15
CA LEU A 66 6.86 30.58 -9.94
C LEU A 66 6.98 32.06 -10.33
N ILE A 67 6.02 32.90 -9.93
CA ILE A 67 6.31 34.33 -9.71
C ILE A 67 5.76 34.67 -8.33
N LEU A 68 6.50 34.25 -7.30
CA LEU A 68 6.39 34.82 -5.97
C LEU A 68 7.53 35.83 -5.80
N HIS A 69 7.18 37.11 -6.02
CA HIS A 69 7.68 38.33 -5.36
C HIS A 69 9.07 38.89 -5.80
N PRO A 70 9.24 40.24 -5.86
CA PRO A 70 9.13 41.10 -4.68
C PRO A 70 8.28 42.37 -4.88
N ILE A 71 7.29 42.56 -4.01
CA ILE A 71 6.92 43.91 -3.58
C ILE A 71 8.10 44.40 -2.74
N ASN A 72 9.03 45.12 -3.36
CA ASN A 72 9.90 46.01 -2.62
C ASN A 72 9.39 47.43 -2.81
N ARG A 73 8.93 47.96 -1.68
CA ARG A 73 8.35 49.26 -1.43
C ARG A 73 9.47 50.30 -1.54
N MET A 74 9.30 51.25 -2.45
CA MET A 74 10.09 52.50 -2.48
C MET A 74 9.26 53.62 -1.87
#